data_AF-A0A0E3S8G1-F1
#
_entry.id   AF-A0A0E3S8G1-F1
#
_cell.length_a   1.000
_cell.length_b   1.000
_cell.length_c   1.000
_cell.angle_alpha   90.00
_cell.angle_beta   90.00
_cell.angle_gamma   90.00
#
_symmetry.space_group_name_H-M   'P 1'
#
loop_
_entity.id
_entity.type
_entity.pdbx_description
1 polymer ?
#
loop_
_entity_poly.entity_id
_entity_poly.type
_entity_poly.pdbx_seq_one_letter_code
_entity_poly.pdbx_strand_id
1 'polypeptide(L)' 'MTEMTLIEALEKLALITKKGLDEPIHIPDNANEPVTIGEAIKEIQDHASETGDYTISSDGIQKTEENGSKIVYQVKESK' A
#
# COMPACT_ATOMS: atom_id res chain seq x y z
N MET A 1 12.15 -14.00 3.93
CA MET A 1 11.16 -12.91 3.81
C MET A 1 9.87 -13.43 4.44
N THR A 2 9.03 -12.54 4.99
CA THR A 2 7.82 -12.96 5.69
C THR A 2 6.63 -12.57 4.82
N GLU A 3 5.92 -13.57 4.31
CA GLU A 3 4.64 -13.37 3.63
C GLU A 3 3.67 -12.64 4.57
N MET A 4 3.00 -11.62 4.06
CA MET A 4 1.96 -10.89 4.78
C MET A 4 0.82 -10.52 3.85
N THR A 5 -0.33 -10.16 4.40
CA THR A 5 -1.44 -9.62 3.59
C THR A 5 -1.17 -8.20 3.13
N LEU A 6 -1.82 -7.78 2.05
CA LEU A 6 -1.78 -6.38 1.60
C LEU A 6 -2.33 -5.43 2.69
N ILE A 7 -3.30 -5.89 3.49
CA ILE A 7 -3.84 -5.13 4.64
C ILE A 7 -2.73 -4.91 5.67
N GLU A 8 -2.01 -5.95 6.08
CA GLU A 8 -0.90 -5.79 7.03
C GLU A 8 0.19 -4.86 6.49
N ALA A 9 0.46 -4.89 5.19
CA ALA A 9 1.41 -3.98 4.56
C ALA A 9 0.93 -2.52 4.63
N LEU A 10 -0.37 -2.27 4.42
CA LEU A 10 -1.01 -0.96 4.55
C LEU A 10 -1.05 -0.46 6.01
N GLU A 11 -1.36 -1.34 6.96
CA GLU A 11 -1.30 -1.01 8.39
C GLU A 11 0.12 -0.61 8.81
N LYS A 12 1.13 -1.36 8.35
CA LYS A 12 2.54 -1.01 8.58
C LYS A 12 2.93 0.30 7.91
N LEU A 13 2.44 0.57 6.70
CA LEU A 13 2.66 1.84 6.03
C LEU A 13 2.09 3.00 6.88
N ALA A 14 0.87 2.86 7.38
CA ALA A 14 0.28 3.86 8.28
C ALA A 14 1.09 4.08 9.57
N LEU A 15 1.78 3.06 10.08
CA LEU A 15 2.64 3.22 11.26
C LEU A 15 3.93 4.02 10.99
N ILE A 16 4.37 4.10 9.74
CA ILE A 16 5.62 4.79 9.36
C ILE A 16 5.39 6.13 8.64
N THR A 17 4.18 6.37 8.12
CA THR A 17 3.79 7.63 7.49
C THR A 17 3.41 8.68 8.52
N LYS A 18 3.44 9.96 8.13
CA LYS A 18 3.17 11.07 9.06
C LYS A 18 1.68 11.21 9.38
N LYS A 19 0.82 10.93 8.40
CA LYS A 19 -0.64 11.06 8.52
C LYS A 19 -1.35 9.76 8.89
N GLY A 20 -0.61 8.66 9.06
CA GLY A 20 -1.21 7.38 9.42
C GLY A 20 -2.23 6.90 8.38
N LEU A 21 -3.42 6.54 8.84
CA LEU A 21 -4.51 6.07 7.97
C LEU A 21 -5.02 7.15 7.00
N ASP A 22 -4.81 8.44 7.30
CA ASP A 22 -5.18 9.57 6.45
C ASP A 22 -4.11 9.91 5.40
N GLU A 23 -3.02 9.13 5.31
CA GLU A 23 -1.99 9.37 4.30
C GLU A 23 -2.53 9.06 2.90
N PRO A 24 -2.46 10.01 1.94
CA PRO A 24 -2.87 9.77 0.57
C PRO A 24 -1.89 8.84 -0.15
N ILE A 25 -2.42 7.76 -0.69
CA ILE A 25 -1.72 6.78 -1.51
C ILE A 25 -2.40 6.65 -2.87
N HIS A 26 -1.66 6.19 -3.87
CA HIS A 26 -2.20 5.92 -5.19
C HIS A 26 -1.46 4.76 -5.85
N ILE A 27 -2.09 4.16 -6.86
CA ILE A 27 -1.45 3.16 -7.71
C ILE A 27 -0.79 3.93 -8.86
N PRO A 28 0.54 3.83 -9.06
CA PRO A 28 1.28 4.69 -10.00
C PRO A 28 0.86 4.58 -11.47
N ASP A 29 0.20 3.48 -11.86
CA ASP A 29 -0.34 3.26 -13.21
C ASP A 29 -1.86 3.48 -13.32
N ASN A 30 -2.51 3.92 -12.25
CA ASN A 30 -3.95 4.14 -12.25
C ASN A 30 -4.25 5.64 -12.26
N ALA A 31 -5.08 6.08 -13.21
CA ALA A 31 -5.50 7.49 -13.31
C ALA A 31 -6.51 7.92 -12.22
N ASN A 32 -6.80 7.05 -11.26
CA ASN A 32 -7.71 7.33 -10.17
C ASN A 32 -7.11 8.36 -9.20
N GLU A 33 -8.01 9.06 -8.51
CA GLU A 33 -7.64 9.96 -7.43
C GLU A 33 -6.91 9.20 -6.32
N PRO A 34 -5.94 9.84 -5.63
CA PRO A 34 -5.32 9.24 -4.47
C PRO A 34 -6.39 8.95 -3.42
N VAL A 35 -6.34 7.75 -2.86
CA VAL A 35 -7.19 7.31 -1.75
C VAL A 35 -6.37 7.35 -0.46
N THR A 36 -7.03 7.41 0.69
CA THR A 36 -6.32 7.28 1.97
C THR A 36 -5.97 5.82 2.25
N ILE A 37 -4.94 5.56 3.07
CA ILE A 37 -4.61 4.19 3.52
C ILE A 37 -5.84 3.51 4.16
N GLY A 38 -6.61 4.25 4.97
CA GLY A 38 -7.82 3.74 5.60
C GLY A 38 -8.90 3.33 4.60
N GLU A 39 -9.10 4.12 3.53
CA GLU A 39 -10.02 3.75 2.46
C GLU A 39 -9.55 2.55 1.67
N ALA A 40 -8.25 2.46 1.34
CA ALA A 40 -7.70 1.31 0.66
C ALA A 40 -7.88 0.02 1.47
N ILE A 41 -7.62 0.06 2.79
CA ILE A 41 -7.87 -1.09 3.67
C ILE A 41 -9.33 -1.50 3.62
N LYS A 42 -10.26 -0.54 3.67
CA LYS A 42 -11.70 -0.82 3.65
C LYS A 42 -12.15 -1.44 2.32
N GLU A 43 -11.63 -0.96 1.19
CA GLU A 43 -11.92 -1.54 -0.13
C GLU A 43 -11.39 -2.98 -0.26
N ILE A 44 -10.18 -3.24 0.24
CA ILE A 44 -9.57 -4.59 0.21
C ILE A 44 -10.22 -5.53 1.24
N GLN A 45 -10.76 -5.01 2.35
CA GLN A 45 -11.45 -5.85 3.32
C GLN A 45 -12.75 -6.42 2.73
N ASP A 46 -13.38 -5.70 1.80
CA ASP A 46 -14.57 -6.17 1.07
C ASP A 46 -14.20 -7.21 -0.01
N HIS A 47 -12.99 -7.15 -0.56
CA HIS A 47 -12.48 -8.02 -1.61
C HIS A 47 -11.29 -8.87 -1.14
N ALA A 48 -11.52 -10.16 -0.83
CA ALA A 48 -10.52 -11.19 -0.49
C ALA A 48 -9.04 -10.74 -0.48
N SER A 49 -8.46 -10.61 0.72
CA SER A 49 -7.12 -10.07 0.90
C SER A 49 -6.03 -10.94 0.27
N GLU A 50 -5.21 -10.33 -0.60
CA GLU A 50 -4.07 -10.99 -1.22
C GLU A 50 -2.88 -11.11 -0.24
N THR A 51 -2.32 -12.30 -0.11
CA THR A 51 -1.06 -12.57 0.58
C THR A 51 0.11 -12.53 -0.39
N GLY A 52 1.21 -11.91 0.01
CA GLY A 52 2.40 -11.82 -0.82
C GLY A 52 3.62 -11.33 -0.05
N ASP A 53 4.73 -11.23 -0.78
CA ASP A 53 6.00 -10.77 -0.23
C ASP A 53 6.12 -9.26 -0.43
N TYR A 54 5.65 -8.50 0.56
CA TYR A 54 5.56 -7.04 0.50
C TYR A 54 6.74 -6.36 1.19
N THR A 55 7.32 -5.38 0.52
CA THR A 55 8.31 -4.44 1.06
C THR A 55 7.63 -3.10 1.31
N ILE A 56 7.71 -2.60 2.55
CA ILE A 56 7.10 -1.35 2.99
C ILE A 56 8.18 -0.31 3.23
N SER A 57 7.98 0.90 2.74
CA SER A 57 8.88 2.04 2.89
C SER A 57 8.07 3.34 2.99
N SER A 58 8.70 4.44 3.41
CA SER A 58 8.01 5.74 3.50
C SER A 58 7.47 6.24 2.16
N ASP A 59 7.99 5.72 1.05
CA ASP A 59 7.51 6.01 -0.31
C ASP A 59 6.27 5.19 -0.70
N GLY A 60 5.99 4.07 -0.02
CA GLY A 60 4.86 3.20 -0.32
C GLY A 60 5.11 1.71 -0.11
N ILE A 61 4.38 0.89 -0.87
CA ILE A 61 4.40 -0.58 -0.79
C ILE A 61 4.78 -1.16 -2.14
N GLN A 62 5.74 -2.07 -2.13
CA GLN A 62 6.16 -2.87 -3.28
C GLN A 62 5.90 -4.35 -3.02
N LYS A 63 5.48 -5.09 -4.04
CA LYS A 63 5.36 -6.55 -4.01
C LYS A 63 6.53 -7.16 -4.76
N THR A 64 7.20 -8.11 -4.15
CA THR A 64 8.23 -8.92 -4.81
C THR A 64 7.55 -10.02 -5.61
N GLU A 65 7.85 -10.08 -6.90
CA GLU A 65 7.37 -11.09 -7.83
C GLU A 65 8.58 -11.82 -8.46
N GLU A 66 8.34 -12.95 -9.13
CA GLU A 66 9.40 -13.76 -9.76
C GLU A 66 10.24 -12.95 -10.77
N ASN A 67 9.62 -11.96 -11.43
CA ASN A 67 10.25 -11.12 -12.46
C ASN A 67 10.76 -9.76 -11.95
N GLY A 68 10.75 -9.52 -10.63
CA GLY A 68 11.19 -8.26 -10.03
C GLY A 68 10.19 -7.69 -9.03
N SER A 69 10.34 -6.41 -8.67
CA SER A 69 9.43 -5.75 -7.72
C SER A 69 8.44 -4.86 -8.45
N LYS A 70 7.15 -4.99 -8.10
CA LYS A 70 6.07 -4.15 -8.60
C LYS A 70 5.62 -3.18 -7.52
N ILE A 71 5.47 -1.90 -7.86
CA ILE A 71 4.87 -0.92 -6.95
C ILE A 71 3.36 -1.19 -6.87
N VAL A 72 2.86 -1.41 -5.66
CA VAL A 72 1.42 -1.64 -5.40
C VAL A 72 0.76 -0.32 -5.04
N TYR A 73 1.34 0.40 -4.08
CA TYR A 73 0.89 1.72 -3.65
C TYR A 73 2.07 2.65 -3.49
N GLN A 74 1.87 3.92 -3.83
CA GLN A 74 2.84 4.99 -3.63
C GLN A 74 2.21 6.13 -2.83
N VAL A 75 2.93 6.61 -1.81
CA VAL A 75 2.56 7.77 -1.00
C VAL A 75 2.71 9.01 -1.85
N LYS A 76 1.67 9.84 -1.90
CA LYS A 76 1.72 11.11 -2.62
C LYS A 76 2.06 12.22 -1.63
N GLU A 77 3.31 12.69 -1.64
CA GLU A 77 3.66 13.87 -0.85
C GLU A 77 2.80 15.05 -1.30
N SER A 78 2.00 15.60 -0.37
CA SER A 78 1.30 16.85 -0.58
C SER A 78 2.37 17.95 -0.61
N LYS A 79 2.78 18.36 -1.81
CA LYS A 79 3.71 19.48 -2.03
C LYS A 79 3.11 20.80 -1.54
#